data_AF-A0A7G5E323-F1
#
_entry.id   AF-A0A7G5E323-F1
#
_cell.length_a   1.000
_cell.length_b   1.000
_cell.length_c   1.000
_cell.angle_alpha   90.00
_cell.angle_beta   90.00
_cell.angle_gamma   90.00
#
_symmetry.space_group_name_H-M   'P 1'
#
loop_
_entity.id
_entity.type
_entity.pdbx_description
1 polymer ?
#
loop_
_entity_poly.entity_id
_entity_poly.type
_entity_poly.pdbx_seq_one_letter_code
_entity_poly.pdbx_strand_id
1 'polypeptide(L)'
;MKKILLTALAFSQSMLLLAQEHIQFQKITFGQAKELAKQENKLIFLDGFTSWCAPCKWMEGNVFSQPEVARYFNSRFINTKFDCEIGEGVDIAKLYQIKSFPTYLFLDGQGTLIYRTQSRMEADLFLKQAQQANDSNFQIPNLRKSYDLGMRESNFLIRYIKVMEQTDNQAANAAKKALDSVATDEFLKSPNGWETIKMMAQSLDDRYGKFFESNKAYFKSIAAPADFAKKEAQLLRYAMYGYIREHKVDEFNAGVAYFEGLKDPEQKIEAALYKVEWTAAHGTDKEFVVLTNTLRKGLLKNEDERLSFIARRNANAKGTVANPVILKQCYVLAKQAVVLNPSSYSNQGTLADICIALNKKKEAVQAAEAARGLAELETSKIIKLADALVARAKAL
;
A
#
# COMPACT_ATOMS: atom_id res chain seq x y z
N MET A 1 -47.35 36.75 41.75
CA MET A 1 -47.27 35.72 40.69
C MET A 1 -46.96 36.28 39.27
N LYS A 2 -46.93 37.60 39.04
CA LYS A 2 -46.63 38.20 37.71
C LYS A 2 -45.15 38.55 37.45
N LYS A 3 -44.23 38.31 38.39
CA LYS A 3 -42.79 38.62 38.24
C LYS A 3 -41.89 37.41 37.99
N ILE A 4 -42.44 36.20 37.96
CA ILE A 4 -41.70 34.94 37.68
C ILE A 4 -41.86 34.50 36.21
N LEU A 5 -42.79 35.10 35.47
CA LEU A 5 -43.05 34.79 34.06
C LEU A 5 -42.16 35.56 33.06
N LEU A 6 -41.38 36.55 33.51
CA LEU A 6 -40.50 37.35 32.64
C LEU A 6 -39.05 36.86 32.61
N THR A 7 -38.64 35.97 33.51
CA THR A 7 -37.30 35.38 33.53
C THR A 7 -37.19 34.07 32.74
N ALA A 8 -38.32 33.44 32.38
CA ALA A 8 -38.33 32.23 31.55
C ALA A 8 -38.23 32.51 30.03
N LEU A 9 -38.47 33.75 29.59
CA LEU A 9 -38.41 34.11 28.17
C LEU A 9 -37.00 34.54 27.72
N ALA A 10 -36.12 34.92 28.65
CA ALA A 10 -34.72 35.29 28.36
C ALA A 10 -33.74 34.10 28.34
N PHE A 11 -34.21 32.88 28.65
CA PHE A 11 -33.37 31.67 28.64
C PHE A 11 -33.59 30.78 27.40
N SER A 12 -34.37 31.25 26.42
CA SER A 12 -34.71 30.47 25.20
C SER A 12 -33.96 30.91 23.94
N GLN A 13 -33.07 31.91 24.01
CA GLN A 13 -32.29 32.40 22.85
C GLN A 13 -30.81 32.01 22.85
N SER A 14 -30.36 31.17 23.78
CA SER A 14 -28.99 30.63 23.79
C SER A 14 -28.92 29.15 23.37
N MET A 15 -29.87 28.68 22.56
CA MET A 15 -29.52 27.62 21.61
C MET A 15 -28.67 28.27 20.52
N LEU A 16 -27.37 28.37 20.79
CA LEU A 16 -26.38 28.27 19.74
C LEU A 16 -26.70 26.97 19.00
N LEU A 17 -27.48 27.08 17.93
CA LEU A 17 -27.33 26.21 16.79
C LEU A 17 -25.83 26.22 16.52
N LEU A 18 -25.12 25.20 17.00
CA LEU A 18 -23.94 24.73 16.32
C LEU A 18 -24.46 24.28 14.95
N ALA A 19 -24.68 25.25 14.06
CA ALA A 19 -24.81 24.97 12.65
C ALA A 19 -23.57 24.14 12.35
N GLN A 20 -23.77 22.87 11.99
CA GLN A 20 -22.68 22.03 11.52
C GLN A 20 -22.07 22.79 10.35
N GLU A 21 -20.91 23.39 10.57
CA GLU A 21 -20.21 24.11 9.54
C GLU A 21 -19.73 23.07 8.54
N HIS A 22 -20.39 23.04 7.38
CA HIS A 22 -19.98 22.23 6.24
C HIS A 22 -19.29 23.10 5.19
N ILE A 23 -18.42 22.48 4.39
CA ILE A 23 -18.00 23.07 3.12
C ILE A 23 -19.26 23.33 2.27
N GLN A 24 -19.44 24.58 1.85
CA GLN A 24 -20.59 25.05 1.09
C GLN A 24 -20.34 24.82 -0.40
N PHE A 25 -20.68 23.63 -0.88
CA PHE A 25 -20.55 23.29 -2.29
C PHE A 25 -21.64 23.97 -3.14
N GLN A 26 -21.20 24.82 -4.07
CA GLN A 26 -22.08 25.50 -5.01
C GLN A 26 -22.47 24.56 -6.16
N LYS A 27 -23.77 24.47 -6.43
CA LYS A 27 -24.34 23.76 -7.58
C LYS A 27 -24.29 24.66 -8.81
N ILE A 28 -23.10 24.81 -9.38
CA ILE A 28 -22.83 25.65 -10.55
C ILE A 28 -22.10 24.85 -11.62
N THR A 29 -22.23 25.26 -12.88
CA THR A 29 -21.48 24.68 -13.99
C THR A 29 -19.99 24.97 -13.86
N PHE A 30 -19.14 24.19 -14.53
CA PHE A 30 -17.70 24.44 -14.50
C PHE A 30 -17.32 25.81 -15.11
N GLY A 31 -18.08 26.26 -16.11
CA GLY A 31 -17.94 27.61 -16.67
C GLY A 31 -18.22 28.71 -15.65
N GLN A 32 -19.30 28.58 -14.87
CA GLN A 32 -19.65 29.52 -13.80
C GLN A 32 -18.62 29.51 -12.66
N ALA A 33 -18.10 28.35 -12.28
CA ALA A 33 -17.05 28.25 -11.26
C ALA A 33 -15.79 29.03 -11.66
N LYS A 34 -15.38 28.93 -12.93
CA LYS A 34 -14.27 29.73 -13.50
C LYS A 34 -14.53 31.22 -13.48
N GLU A 35 -15.73 31.65 -13.84
CA GLU A 35 -16.08 33.06 -13.84
C GLU A 35 -16.08 33.63 -12.41
N LEU A 36 -16.67 32.92 -11.45
CA LEU A 36 -16.68 33.34 -10.06
C LEU A 36 -15.27 33.36 -9.45
N ALA A 37 -14.43 32.39 -9.79
CA ALA A 37 -13.03 32.36 -9.37
C ALA A 37 -12.23 33.58 -9.84
N LYS A 38 -12.47 34.06 -11.07
CA LYS A 38 -11.88 35.31 -11.57
C LYS A 38 -12.41 36.53 -10.82
N GLN A 39 -13.71 36.60 -10.59
CA GLN A 39 -14.36 37.73 -9.94
C GLN A 39 -13.95 37.88 -8.47
N GLU A 40 -13.86 36.76 -7.74
CA GLU A 40 -13.47 36.74 -6.32
C GLU A 40 -11.97 36.63 -6.10
N ASN A 41 -11.17 36.44 -7.15
CA ASN A 41 -9.74 36.18 -7.09
C ASN A 41 -9.40 35.02 -6.12
N LYS A 42 -10.13 33.90 -6.27
CA LYS A 42 -9.98 32.68 -5.47
C LYS A 42 -9.75 31.47 -6.38
N LEU A 43 -9.07 30.46 -5.85
CA LEU A 43 -9.01 29.16 -6.53
C LEU A 43 -10.36 28.44 -6.44
N ILE A 44 -10.65 27.62 -7.43
CA ILE A 44 -11.75 26.66 -7.41
C ILE A 44 -11.26 25.44 -6.65
N PHE A 45 -11.98 25.04 -5.61
CA PHE A 45 -11.88 23.70 -5.05
C PHE A 45 -12.95 22.82 -5.70
N LEU A 46 -12.52 21.82 -6.46
CA LEU A 46 -13.40 20.86 -7.11
C LEU A 46 -13.21 19.47 -6.48
N ASP A 47 -14.26 18.97 -5.86
CA ASP A 47 -14.36 17.57 -5.41
C ASP A 47 -14.91 16.70 -6.55
N GLY A 48 -14.03 15.88 -7.13
CA GLY A 48 -14.38 14.87 -8.11
C GLY A 48 -14.72 13.56 -7.42
N PHE A 49 -15.98 13.12 -7.53
CA PHE A 49 -16.51 11.96 -6.83
C PHE A 49 -17.35 11.06 -7.76
N THR A 50 -17.80 9.93 -7.24
CA THR A 50 -18.87 9.11 -7.83
C THR A 50 -19.89 8.73 -6.76
N SER A 51 -21.14 8.50 -7.16
CA SER A 51 -22.25 8.17 -6.23
C SER A 51 -22.01 6.92 -5.37
N TRP A 52 -21.23 5.95 -5.86
CA TRP A 52 -20.91 4.69 -5.18
C TRP A 52 -19.59 4.74 -4.39
N CYS A 53 -18.84 5.84 -4.44
CA CYS A 53 -17.56 6.00 -3.75
C CYS A 53 -17.73 6.05 -2.21
N ALA A 54 -17.46 4.93 -1.53
CA ALA A 54 -17.50 4.86 -0.07
C ALA A 54 -16.50 5.81 0.63
N PRO A 55 -15.24 5.95 0.16
CA PRO A 55 -14.30 6.93 0.73
C PRO A 55 -14.79 8.38 0.61
N CYS A 56 -15.51 8.74 -0.45
CA CYS A 56 -16.05 10.08 -0.65
C CYS A 56 -17.13 10.40 0.40
N LYS A 57 -18.08 9.47 0.62
CA LYS A 57 -19.10 9.59 1.68
C LYS A 57 -18.48 9.70 3.07
N TRP A 58 -17.38 9.00 3.31
CA TRP A 58 -16.64 9.11 4.56
C TRP A 58 -16.07 10.53 4.74
N MET A 59 -15.47 11.13 3.71
CA MET A 59 -14.94 12.50 3.76
C MET A 59 -16.05 13.53 4.03
N GLU A 60 -17.20 13.40 3.38
CA GLU A 60 -18.37 14.28 3.60
C GLU A 60 -18.84 14.25 5.07
N GLY A 61 -18.91 13.06 5.66
CA GLY A 61 -19.41 12.88 7.04
C GLY A 61 -18.40 13.24 8.14
N ASN A 62 -17.10 13.01 7.90
CA ASN A 62 -16.08 13.05 8.95
C ASN A 62 -15.08 14.21 8.83
N VAL A 63 -14.95 14.81 7.65
CA VAL A 63 -13.92 15.83 7.37
C VAL A 63 -14.54 17.14 6.87
N PHE A 64 -15.45 17.10 5.90
CA PHE A 64 -16.05 18.32 5.34
C PHE A 64 -17.00 19.03 6.31
N SER A 65 -17.43 18.33 7.37
CA SER A 65 -18.24 18.83 8.49
C SER A 65 -17.41 19.42 9.63
N GLN A 66 -16.08 19.30 9.58
CA GLN A 66 -15.22 19.79 10.65
C GLN A 66 -15.12 21.32 10.59
N PRO A 67 -15.38 22.05 11.70
CA PRO A 67 -15.49 23.51 11.68
C PRO A 67 -14.25 24.24 11.11
N GLU A 68 -13.04 23.79 11.45
CA GLU A 68 -11.81 24.36 10.91
C GLU A 68 -11.64 24.13 9.41
N VAL A 69 -12.06 22.96 8.91
CA VAL A 69 -12.03 22.64 7.48
C VAL A 69 -13.05 23.49 6.75
N ALA A 70 -14.31 23.47 7.17
CA ALA A 70 -15.39 24.22 6.54
C ALA A 70 -15.09 25.72 6.47
N ARG A 71 -14.64 26.35 7.57
CA ARG A 71 -14.28 27.78 7.57
C ARG A 71 -13.13 28.09 6.64
N TYR A 72 -12.09 27.26 6.62
CA TYR A 72 -10.96 27.49 5.72
C TYR A 72 -11.41 27.41 4.26
N PHE A 73 -12.16 26.37 3.90
CA PHE A 73 -12.59 26.18 2.52
C PHE A 73 -13.58 27.24 2.04
N ASN A 74 -14.59 27.56 2.85
CA ASN A 74 -15.59 28.57 2.52
C ASN A 74 -15.00 29.99 2.39
N SER A 75 -13.93 30.29 3.13
CA SER A 75 -13.27 31.60 3.04
C SER A 75 -12.26 31.73 1.91
N ARG A 76 -11.66 30.62 1.46
CA ARG A 76 -10.52 30.65 0.52
C ARG A 76 -10.81 30.15 -0.89
N PHE A 77 -11.89 29.40 -1.09
CA PHE A 77 -12.15 28.76 -2.39
C PHE A 77 -13.56 28.98 -2.90
N ILE A 78 -13.70 28.87 -4.22
CA ILE A 78 -14.98 28.57 -4.86
C ILE A 78 -15.18 27.05 -4.78
N ASN A 79 -16.00 26.59 -3.83
CA ASN A 79 -16.21 25.18 -3.59
C ASN A 79 -17.28 24.63 -4.52
N THR A 80 -16.95 23.61 -5.30
CA THR A 80 -17.88 22.90 -6.18
C THR A 80 -17.55 21.41 -6.22
N LYS A 81 -18.50 20.59 -6.67
CA LYS A 81 -18.29 19.14 -6.78
C LYS A 81 -19.00 18.58 -8.00
N PHE A 82 -18.38 17.59 -8.63
CA PHE A 82 -18.91 16.97 -9.83
C PHE A 82 -18.86 15.45 -9.69
N ASP A 83 -19.97 14.81 -10.02
CA ASP A 83 -19.99 13.37 -10.22
C ASP A 83 -19.33 13.08 -11.57
N CYS A 84 -18.17 12.42 -11.53
CA CYS A 84 -17.31 12.20 -12.68
C CYS A 84 -17.85 11.15 -13.68
N GLU A 85 -19.02 10.57 -13.44
CA GLU A 85 -19.67 9.62 -14.35
C GLU A 85 -20.86 10.21 -15.12
N ILE A 86 -21.29 11.43 -14.81
CA ILE A 86 -22.47 12.05 -15.42
C ILE A 86 -22.25 13.53 -15.76
N GLY A 87 -23.01 14.03 -16.75
CA GLY A 87 -23.01 15.45 -17.14
C GLY A 87 -21.62 15.99 -17.47
N GLU A 88 -21.33 17.23 -17.06
CA GLU A 88 -20.02 17.87 -17.24
C GLU A 88 -18.87 17.12 -16.53
N GLY A 89 -19.18 16.33 -15.50
CA GLY A 89 -18.19 15.61 -14.71
C GLY A 89 -17.39 14.58 -15.52
N VAL A 90 -18.00 13.99 -16.55
CA VAL A 90 -17.32 13.05 -17.46
C VAL A 90 -16.17 13.75 -18.21
N ASP A 91 -16.42 14.97 -18.70
CA ASP A 91 -15.42 15.72 -19.46
C ASP A 91 -14.35 16.32 -18.54
N ILE A 92 -14.73 16.74 -17.33
CA ILE A 92 -13.79 17.16 -16.27
C ILE A 92 -12.85 15.99 -15.91
N ALA A 93 -13.39 14.79 -15.72
CA ALA A 93 -12.60 13.61 -15.40
C ALA A 93 -11.59 13.27 -16.50
N LYS A 94 -11.99 13.37 -17.78
CA LYS A 94 -11.07 13.20 -18.91
C LYS A 94 -10.00 14.30 -18.96
N LEU A 95 -10.42 15.56 -18.87
CA LEU A 95 -9.53 16.73 -18.96
C LEU A 95 -8.43 16.69 -17.90
N TYR A 96 -8.80 16.36 -16.67
CA TYR A 96 -7.87 16.30 -15.55
C TYR A 96 -7.33 14.88 -15.29
N GLN A 97 -7.66 13.90 -16.10
CA GLN A 97 -7.22 12.50 -15.94
C GLN A 97 -7.51 11.94 -14.54
N ILE A 98 -8.73 12.13 -14.03
CA ILE A 98 -9.19 11.55 -12.76
C ILE A 98 -9.37 10.04 -12.96
N LYS A 99 -8.61 9.24 -12.20
CA LYS A 99 -8.60 7.76 -12.29
C LYS A 99 -9.03 7.05 -11.00
N SER A 100 -9.27 7.83 -9.94
CA SER A 100 -9.51 7.38 -8.57
C SER A 100 -10.38 8.41 -7.86
N PHE A 101 -11.15 7.95 -6.88
CA PHE A 101 -12.07 8.79 -6.13
C PHE A 101 -11.87 8.61 -4.62
N PRO A 102 -11.99 9.69 -3.81
CA PRO A 102 -12.14 11.08 -4.26
C PRO A 102 -10.84 11.62 -4.88
N THR A 103 -10.99 12.54 -5.83
CA THR A 103 -9.89 13.39 -6.34
C THR A 103 -10.24 14.84 -6.11
N TYR A 104 -9.31 15.58 -5.53
CA TYR A 104 -9.46 16.99 -5.18
C TYR A 104 -8.60 17.84 -6.10
N LEU A 105 -9.24 18.72 -6.87
CA LEU A 105 -8.57 19.64 -7.77
C LEU A 105 -8.64 21.06 -7.23
N PHE A 106 -7.52 21.77 -7.29
CA PHE A 106 -7.46 23.20 -7.05
C PHE A 106 -7.09 23.87 -8.36
N LEU A 107 -7.99 24.70 -8.89
CA LEU A 107 -7.89 25.30 -10.22
C LEU A 107 -7.92 26.83 -10.12
N ASP A 108 -7.26 27.53 -11.04
CA ASP A 108 -7.44 28.99 -11.18
C ASP A 108 -8.72 29.33 -11.98
N GLY A 109 -8.99 30.62 -12.16
CA GLY A 109 -10.14 31.10 -12.93
C GLY A 109 -10.07 30.76 -14.43
N GLN A 110 -8.92 30.34 -14.95
CA GLN A 110 -8.75 29.87 -16.33
C GLN A 110 -9.01 28.36 -16.44
N GLY A 111 -9.05 27.64 -15.32
CA GLY A 111 -9.12 26.18 -15.27
C GLY A 111 -7.75 25.51 -15.29
N THR A 112 -6.65 26.26 -15.11
CA THR A 112 -5.32 25.68 -14.96
C THR A 112 -5.26 24.88 -13.66
N LEU A 113 -4.64 23.69 -13.71
CA LEU A 113 -4.40 22.90 -12.51
C LEU A 113 -3.30 23.53 -11.65
N ILE A 114 -3.69 24.03 -10.48
CA ILE A 114 -2.78 24.68 -9.51
C ILE A 114 -2.25 23.67 -8.52
N TYR A 115 -3.11 22.79 -8.00
CA TYR A 115 -2.72 21.75 -7.05
C TYR A 115 -3.69 20.55 -7.16
N ARG A 116 -3.23 19.36 -6.77
CA ARG A 116 -4.06 18.16 -6.71
C ARG A 116 -3.70 17.32 -5.49
N THR A 117 -4.71 16.75 -4.87
CA THR A 117 -4.57 15.64 -3.93
C THR A 117 -5.72 14.65 -4.11
N GLN A 118 -5.67 13.50 -3.45
CA GLN A 118 -6.63 12.41 -3.67
C GLN A 118 -6.72 11.48 -2.46
N SER A 119 -7.64 10.53 -2.53
CA SER A 119 -7.93 9.55 -1.48
C SER A 119 -8.58 10.12 -0.23
N ARG A 120 -9.11 9.22 0.60
CA ARG A 120 -9.51 9.56 1.97
C ARG A 120 -8.29 10.00 2.78
N MET A 121 -8.46 11.04 3.59
CA MET A 121 -7.47 11.51 4.57
C MET A 121 -8.16 12.13 5.77
N GLU A 122 -7.49 12.16 6.92
CA GLU A 122 -8.00 12.82 8.13
C GLU A 122 -7.96 14.35 8.01
N ALA A 123 -8.73 15.04 8.85
CA ALA A 123 -8.98 16.48 8.74
C ALA A 123 -7.71 17.35 8.72
N ASP A 124 -6.74 17.06 9.60
CA ASP A 124 -5.46 17.80 9.65
C ASP A 124 -4.69 17.72 8.33
N LEU A 125 -4.65 16.54 7.72
CA LEU A 125 -3.97 16.36 6.44
C LEU A 125 -4.75 17.06 5.33
N PHE A 126 -6.07 16.95 5.30
CA PHE A 126 -6.91 17.61 4.30
C PHE A 126 -6.76 19.13 4.34
N LEU A 127 -6.78 19.73 5.54
CA LEU A 127 -6.56 21.15 5.74
C LEU A 127 -5.16 21.57 5.28
N LYS A 128 -4.13 20.77 5.58
CA LYS A 128 -2.77 21.02 5.11
C LYS A 128 -2.65 21.00 3.58
N GLN A 129 -3.33 20.08 2.90
CA GLN A 129 -3.37 20.05 1.43
C GLN A 129 -4.01 21.32 0.85
N ALA A 130 -5.10 21.78 1.46
CA ALA A 130 -5.77 23.01 1.06
C ALA A 130 -4.89 24.26 1.26
N GLN A 131 -4.14 24.30 2.37
CA GLN A 131 -3.15 25.35 2.62
C GLN A 131 -2.02 25.34 1.58
N GLN A 132 -1.53 24.16 1.21
CA GLN A 132 -0.53 24.02 0.15
C GLN A 132 -1.04 24.50 -1.20
N ALA A 133 -2.31 24.28 -1.54
CA ALA A 133 -2.89 24.79 -2.79
C ALA A 133 -2.81 26.34 -2.89
N ASN A 134 -2.96 27.04 -1.76
CA ASN A 134 -2.84 28.50 -1.69
C ASN A 134 -1.39 29.01 -1.49
N ASP A 135 -0.43 28.12 -1.26
CA ASP A 135 0.99 28.49 -1.13
C ASP A 135 1.67 28.36 -2.50
N SER A 136 2.15 29.50 -3.02
CA SER A 136 2.83 29.60 -4.32
C SER A 136 4.01 28.64 -4.45
N ASN A 137 4.62 28.24 -3.34
CA ASN A 137 5.71 27.27 -3.28
C ASN A 137 5.32 25.83 -3.64
N PHE A 138 4.04 25.49 -3.60
CA PHE A 138 3.52 24.15 -3.89
C PHE A 138 2.70 24.09 -5.18
N GLN A 139 2.43 25.25 -5.79
CA GLN A 139 1.63 25.33 -7.01
C GLN A 139 2.40 24.74 -8.20
N ILE A 140 1.72 23.86 -8.94
CA ILE A 140 2.28 23.12 -10.06
C ILE A 140 2.95 24.05 -11.10
N PRO A 141 2.31 25.16 -11.56
CA PRO A 141 2.95 26.04 -12.54
C PRO A 141 4.26 26.66 -12.03
N ASN A 142 4.31 27.09 -10.76
CA ASN A 142 5.50 27.71 -10.18
C ASN A 142 6.62 26.69 -9.99
N LEU A 143 6.29 25.50 -9.49
CA LEU A 143 7.24 24.41 -9.33
C LEU A 143 7.85 24.00 -10.67
N ARG A 144 7.04 23.85 -11.73
CA ARG A 144 7.52 23.55 -13.09
C ARG A 144 8.45 24.64 -13.59
N LYS A 145 8.03 25.91 -13.49
CA LYS A 145 8.87 27.05 -13.87
C LYS A 145 10.22 27.05 -13.17
N SER A 146 10.25 26.87 -11.84
CA SER A 146 11.51 26.80 -11.08
C SER A 146 12.37 25.61 -11.51
N TYR A 147 11.76 24.46 -11.79
CA TYR A 147 12.48 23.28 -12.28
C TYR A 147 13.06 23.50 -13.68
N ASP A 148 12.31 24.15 -14.59
CA ASP A 148 12.74 24.44 -15.96
C ASP A 148 13.88 25.49 -15.98
N LEU A 149 13.89 26.40 -15.01
CA LEU A 149 14.97 27.37 -14.77
C LEU A 149 16.22 26.75 -14.10
N GLY A 150 16.24 25.44 -13.86
CA GLY A 150 17.41 24.74 -13.34
C GLY A 150 17.52 24.69 -11.81
N MET A 151 16.46 25.01 -11.06
CA MET A 151 16.48 24.85 -9.60
C MET A 151 16.60 23.37 -9.22
N ARG A 152 17.68 22.99 -8.53
CA ARG A 152 17.97 21.60 -8.17
C ARG A 152 18.32 21.40 -6.69
N GLU A 153 18.01 22.37 -5.83
CA GLU A 153 18.24 22.21 -4.38
C GLU A 153 17.40 21.06 -3.80
N SER A 154 17.97 20.28 -2.87
CA SER A 154 17.35 19.05 -2.35
C SER A 154 15.96 19.26 -1.73
N ASN A 155 15.78 20.35 -0.96
CA ASN A 155 14.48 20.70 -0.38
C ASN A 155 13.44 21.08 -1.42
N PHE A 156 13.86 21.78 -2.49
CA PHE A 156 13.00 22.09 -3.62
C PHE A 156 12.61 20.81 -4.36
N LEU A 157 13.56 19.92 -4.65
CA LEU A 157 13.30 18.68 -5.36
C LEU A 157 12.37 17.76 -4.59
N ILE A 158 12.50 17.62 -3.26
CA ILE A 158 11.54 16.84 -2.46
C ILE A 158 10.13 17.42 -2.55
N ARG A 159 10.00 18.75 -2.49
CA ARG A 159 8.69 19.40 -2.66
C ARG A 159 8.13 19.13 -4.05
N TYR A 160 8.95 19.32 -5.08
CA TYR A 160 8.60 19.07 -6.47
C TYR A 160 8.13 17.62 -6.69
N ILE A 161 8.89 16.64 -6.19
CA ILE A 161 8.54 15.22 -6.29
C ILE A 161 7.19 14.96 -5.64
N LYS A 162 6.99 15.41 -4.39
CA LYS A 162 5.74 15.20 -3.65
C LYS A 162 4.50 15.74 -4.38
N VAL A 163 4.62 16.89 -5.04
CA VAL A 163 3.51 17.47 -5.81
C VAL A 163 3.33 16.76 -7.15
N MET A 164 4.42 16.46 -7.87
CA MET A 164 4.35 15.84 -9.18
C MET A 164 3.93 14.36 -9.12
N GLU A 165 4.18 13.62 -8.04
CA GLU A 165 3.70 12.22 -7.90
C GLU A 165 2.17 12.11 -7.99
N GLN A 166 1.44 13.19 -7.70
CA GLN A 166 -0.02 13.21 -7.79
C GLN A 166 -0.53 13.54 -9.21
N THR A 167 0.33 14.02 -10.12
CA THR A 167 -0.09 14.62 -11.40
C THR A 167 0.73 14.18 -12.61
N ASP A 168 2.03 13.99 -12.45
CA ASP A 168 3.00 13.72 -13.50
C ASP A 168 4.14 12.86 -12.95
N ASN A 169 3.94 11.54 -12.99
CA ASN A 169 4.92 10.56 -12.52
C ASN A 169 6.25 10.62 -13.30
N GLN A 170 6.23 11.07 -14.56
CA GLN A 170 7.45 11.23 -15.35
C GLN A 170 8.30 12.38 -14.80
N ALA A 171 7.68 13.54 -14.53
CA ALA A 171 8.35 14.67 -13.90
C ALA A 171 8.86 14.32 -12.49
N ALA A 172 8.05 13.61 -11.69
CA ALA A 172 8.47 13.15 -10.37
C ALA A 172 9.71 12.23 -10.46
N ASN A 173 9.73 11.28 -11.40
CA ASN A 173 10.87 10.38 -11.60
C ASN A 173 12.11 11.11 -12.12
N ALA A 174 11.96 12.13 -12.98
CA ALA A 174 13.07 12.98 -13.40
C ALA A 174 13.67 13.74 -12.21
N ALA A 175 12.82 14.30 -11.34
CA ALA A 175 13.26 15.01 -10.15
C ALA A 175 13.90 14.08 -9.09
N LYS A 176 13.43 12.82 -8.96
CA LYS A 176 14.10 11.80 -8.12
C LYS A 176 15.53 11.53 -8.58
N LYS A 177 15.75 11.39 -9.89
CA LYS A 177 17.10 11.24 -10.46
C LYS A 177 17.98 12.46 -10.19
N ALA A 178 17.42 13.66 -10.33
CA ALA A 178 18.12 14.89 -10.01
C ALA A 178 18.48 14.98 -8.52
N LEU A 179 17.55 14.57 -7.64
CA LEU A 179 17.77 14.56 -6.19
C LEU A 179 18.89 13.61 -5.80
N ASP A 180 19.02 12.46 -6.46
CA ASP A 180 20.15 11.55 -6.24
C ASP A 180 21.49 12.22 -6.56
N SER A 181 21.57 13.12 -7.53
CA SER A 181 22.84 13.82 -7.81
C SER A 181 23.21 14.90 -6.79
N VAL A 182 22.25 15.42 -6.00
CA VAL A 182 22.47 16.58 -5.12
C VAL A 182 22.25 16.32 -3.63
N ALA A 183 21.60 15.21 -3.26
CA ALA A 183 21.31 14.89 -1.87
C ALA A 183 22.62 14.70 -1.09
N THR A 184 22.91 15.57 -0.14
CA THR A 184 24.09 15.44 0.74
C THR A 184 23.74 14.65 1.99
N ASP A 185 24.75 14.14 2.69
CA ASP A 185 24.57 13.45 3.97
C ASP A 185 23.94 14.37 5.03
N GLU A 186 24.30 15.67 5.02
CA GLU A 186 23.68 16.69 5.87
C GLU A 186 22.18 16.82 5.57
N PHE A 187 21.81 16.90 4.29
CA PHE A 187 20.41 16.92 3.88
C PHE A 187 19.68 15.63 4.28
N LEU A 188 20.31 14.47 4.14
CA LEU A 188 19.72 13.19 4.54
C LEU A 188 19.50 13.08 6.06
N LYS A 189 20.22 13.89 6.86
CA LYS A 189 20.00 14.11 8.31
C LYS A 189 19.07 15.28 8.61
N SER A 190 18.10 15.54 7.73
CA SER A 190 17.03 16.51 7.96
C SER A 190 15.65 15.83 7.96
N PRO A 191 14.57 16.52 8.37
CA PRO A 191 13.21 16.00 8.21
C PRO A 191 12.88 15.63 6.75
N ASN A 192 13.32 16.43 5.77
CA ASN A 192 13.15 16.08 4.35
C ASN A 192 14.11 14.97 3.90
N GLY A 193 15.24 14.82 4.57
CA GLY A 193 16.12 13.67 4.45
C GLY A 193 15.41 12.37 4.82
N TRP A 194 14.68 12.34 5.95
CA TRP A 194 13.87 11.18 6.32
C TRP A 194 12.82 10.83 5.27
N GLU A 195 12.13 11.83 4.74
CA GLU A 195 11.17 11.65 3.63
C GLU A 195 11.85 11.09 2.37
N THR A 196 13.07 11.53 2.09
CA THR A 196 13.90 10.99 1.01
C THR A 196 14.25 9.53 1.25
N ILE A 197 14.65 9.15 2.47
CA ILE A 197 14.96 7.75 2.82
C ILE A 197 13.72 6.87 2.66
N LYS A 198 12.55 7.30 3.17
CA LYS A 198 11.30 6.56 3.00
C LYS A 198 10.99 6.29 1.53
N MET A 199 11.22 7.28 0.68
CA MET A 199 10.96 7.22 -0.75
C MET A 199 12.00 6.45 -1.57
N MET A 200 13.30 6.64 -1.29
CA MET A 200 14.38 6.24 -2.20
C MET A 200 15.19 5.03 -1.74
N ALA A 201 15.20 4.68 -0.45
CA ALA A 201 15.82 3.43 0.00
C ALA A 201 14.94 2.23 -0.39
N GLN A 202 15.39 1.40 -1.32
CA GLN A 202 14.66 0.21 -1.78
C GLN A 202 15.26 -1.09 -1.23
N SER A 203 16.54 -1.06 -0.87
CA SER A 203 17.34 -2.19 -0.42
C SER A 203 18.43 -1.70 0.53
N LEU A 204 19.02 -2.57 1.34
CA LEU A 204 20.19 -2.22 2.17
C LEU A 204 21.49 -2.03 1.36
N ASP A 205 21.48 -2.35 0.07
CA ASP A 205 22.65 -2.27 -0.81
C ASP A 205 22.71 -0.97 -1.62
N ASP A 206 21.56 -0.31 -1.82
CA ASP A 206 21.52 1.00 -2.46
C ASP A 206 22.04 2.10 -1.52
N ARG A 207 22.35 3.25 -2.12
CA ARG A 207 22.91 4.40 -1.43
C ARG A 207 22.10 4.81 -0.20
N TYR A 208 20.78 4.88 -0.33
CA TYR A 208 19.90 5.38 0.72
C TYR A 208 19.66 4.34 1.81
N GLY A 209 19.60 3.06 1.47
CA GLY A 209 19.54 1.98 2.45
C GLY A 209 20.84 1.87 3.27
N LYS A 210 22.00 1.98 2.61
CA LYS A 210 23.30 2.07 3.32
C LYS A 210 23.33 3.27 4.26
N PHE A 211 22.89 4.44 3.80
CA PHE A 211 22.82 5.63 4.63
C PHE A 211 21.87 5.46 5.82
N PHE A 212 20.70 4.84 5.61
CA PHE A 212 19.76 4.50 6.66
C PHE A 212 20.41 3.60 7.72
N GLU A 213 21.06 2.50 7.30
CA GLU A 213 21.64 1.54 8.23
C GLU A 213 22.82 2.15 9.01
N SER A 214 23.70 2.92 8.35
CA SER A 214 24.81 3.61 9.02
C SER A 214 24.36 4.72 9.98
N ASN A 215 23.15 5.26 9.81
CA ASN A 215 22.60 6.34 10.65
C ASN A 215 21.31 5.92 11.38
N LYS A 216 21.14 4.61 11.59
CA LYS A 216 19.91 4.01 12.11
C LYS A 216 19.48 4.57 13.47
N ALA A 217 20.43 4.79 14.38
CA ALA A 217 20.17 5.39 15.69
C ALA A 217 19.61 6.82 15.58
N TYR A 218 20.11 7.60 14.62
CA TYR A 218 19.58 8.93 14.33
C TYR A 218 18.16 8.86 13.78
N PHE A 219 17.89 8.03 12.77
CA PHE A 219 16.52 7.91 12.22
C PHE A 219 15.53 7.42 13.27
N LYS A 220 15.95 6.53 14.16
CA LYS A 220 15.13 6.05 15.28
C LYS A 220 14.78 7.15 16.29
N SER A 221 15.62 8.17 16.45
CA SER A 221 15.35 9.28 17.38
C SER A 221 14.45 10.37 16.81
N ILE A 222 14.41 10.51 15.47
CA ILE A 222 13.63 11.58 14.80
C ILE A 222 12.32 11.11 14.17
N ALA A 223 12.21 9.83 13.79
CA ALA A 223 11.05 9.31 13.09
C ALA A 223 9.94 8.87 14.06
N ALA A 224 8.69 8.95 13.61
CA ALA A 224 7.61 8.29 14.31
C ALA A 224 7.91 6.78 14.42
N PRO A 225 7.70 6.14 15.60
CA PRO A 225 8.08 4.74 15.80
C PRO A 225 7.50 3.77 14.76
N ALA A 226 6.26 4.01 14.34
CA ALA A 226 5.59 3.20 13.31
C ALA A 226 6.24 3.36 11.93
N ASP A 227 6.60 4.60 11.54
CA ASP A 227 7.26 4.89 10.26
C ASP A 227 8.66 4.25 10.20
N PHE A 228 9.43 4.38 11.29
CA PHE A 228 10.74 3.76 11.38
C PHE A 228 10.66 2.24 11.28
N ALA A 229 9.81 1.60 12.09
CA ALA A 229 9.64 0.15 12.10
C ALA A 229 9.18 -0.37 10.73
N LYS A 230 8.25 0.34 10.07
CA LYS A 230 7.79 -0.01 8.72
C LYS A 230 8.95 0.02 7.72
N LYS A 231 9.78 1.07 7.76
CA LYS A 231 10.90 1.23 6.83
C LYS A 231 11.99 0.19 7.07
N GLU A 232 12.35 -0.02 8.32
CA GLU A 232 13.34 -1.02 8.72
C GLU A 232 12.91 -2.42 8.28
N ALA A 233 11.68 -2.82 8.60
CA ALA A 233 11.14 -4.11 8.18
C ALA A 233 11.09 -4.24 6.66
N GLN A 234 10.74 -3.17 5.91
CA GLN A 234 10.76 -3.19 4.44
C GLN A 234 12.14 -3.51 3.89
N LEU A 235 13.18 -2.79 4.35
CA LEU A 235 14.55 -2.97 3.86
C LEU A 235 15.11 -4.34 4.24
N LEU A 236 14.83 -4.79 5.47
CA LEU A 236 15.27 -6.09 5.94
C LEU A 236 14.61 -7.23 5.15
N ARG A 237 13.30 -7.16 4.86
CA ARG A 237 12.60 -8.16 4.04
C ARG A 237 13.26 -8.39 2.69
N TYR A 238 13.67 -7.30 2.04
CA TYR A 238 14.38 -7.37 0.77
C TYR A 238 15.75 -8.04 0.93
N ALA A 239 16.47 -7.70 2.01
CA ALA A 239 17.80 -8.23 2.29
C ALA A 239 17.80 -9.73 2.68
N MET A 240 16.75 -10.24 3.34
CA MET A 240 16.70 -11.63 3.82
C MET A 240 17.00 -12.67 2.73
N TYR A 241 16.40 -12.52 1.55
CA TYR A 241 16.68 -13.44 0.44
C TYR A 241 18.09 -13.26 -0.15
N GLY A 242 18.66 -12.06 -0.07
CA GLY A 242 20.07 -11.82 -0.39
C GLY A 242 20.98 -12.57 0.58
N TYR A 243 20.69 -12.49 1.89
CA TYR A 243 21.46 -13.19 2.91
C TYR A 243 21.42 -14.70 2.73
N ILE A 244 20.27 -15.26 2.38
CA ILE A 244 20.16 -16.68 2.01
C ILE A 244 21.01 -16.97 0.77
N ARG A 245 20.85 -16.24 -0.34
CA ARG A 245 21.59 -16.54 -1.58
C ARG A 245 23.11 -16.43 -1.43
N GLU A 246 23.57 -15.48 -0.64
CA GLU A 246 25.00 -15.17 -0.45
C GLU A 246 25.60 -15.87 0.77
N HIS A 247 24.83 -16.71 1.46
CA HIS A 247 25.27 -17.46 2.65
C HIS A 247 25.79 -16.57 3.79
N LYS A 248 25.13 -15.41 4.01
CA LYS A 248 25.43 -14.45 5.08
C LYS A 248 24.74 -14.87 6.39
N VAL A 249 25.39 -15.77 7.13
CA VAL A 249 24.81 -16.46 8.30
C VAL A 249 24.44 -15.49 9.42
N ASP A 250 25.34 -14.56 9.76
CA ASP A 250 25.15 -13.67 10.90
C ASP A 250 24.04 -12.64 10.63
N GLU A 251 24.02 -12.05 9.44
CA GLU A 251 22.99 -11.10 9.01
C GLU A 251 21.63 -11.78 8.87
N PHE A 252 21.60 -13.02 8.36
CA PHE A 252 20.38 -13.82 8.32
C PHE A 252 19.82 -14.08 9.73
N ASN A 253 20.66 -14.52 10.66
CA ASN A 253 20.26 -14.80 12.03
C ASN A 253 19.77 -13.53 12.75
N ALA A 254 20.46 -12.40 12.54
CA ALA A 254 20.03 -11.10 13.08
C ALA A 254 18.66 -10.68 12.50
N GLY A 255 18.45 -10.87 11.21
CA GLY A 255 17.17 -10.56 10.56
C GLY A 255 16.02 -11.46 11.03
N VAL A 256 16.29 -12.75 11.21
CA VAL A 256 15.35 -13.68 11.84
C VAL A 256 14.98 -13.22 13.25
N ALA A 257 15.97 -12.91 14.09
CA ALA A 257 15.73 -12.48 15.46
C ALA A 257 14.91 -11.18 15.52
N TYR A 258 15.12 -10.27 14.56
CA TYR A 258 14.32 -9.07 14.39
C TYR A 258 12.83 -9.41 14.20
N PHE A 259 12.48 -10.23 13.20
CA PHE A 259 11.09 -10.57 12.91
C PHE A 259 10.43 -11.40 14.03
N GLU A 260 11.18 -12.27 14.70
CA GLU A 260 10.68 -13.05 15.84
C GLU A 260 10.40 -12.19 17.08
N GLY A 261 11.15 -11.10 17.25
CA GLY A 261 10.97 -10.13 18.33
C GLY A 261 9.75 -9.21 18.15
N LEU A 262 9.14 -9.19 16.96
CA LEU A 262 7.94 -8.39 16.71
C LEU A 262 6.70 -9.01 17.36
N LYS A 263 5.74 -8.15 17.73
CA LYS A 263 4.52 -8.56 18.43
C LYS A 263 3.53 -9.27 17.51
N ASP A 264 3.51 -8.94 16.22
CA ASP A 264 2.50 -9.43 15.29
C ASP A 264 2.83 -10.86 14.79
N PRO A 265 1.89 -11.83 14.96
CA PRO A 265 2.08 -13.21 14.56
C PRO A 265 2.51 -13.41 13.10
N GLU A 266 2.07 -12.56 12.17
CA GLU A 266 2.42 -12.68 10.76
C GLU A 266 3.93 -12.52 10.54
N GLN A 267 4.60 -11.64 11.30
CA GLN A 267 6.06 -11.51 11.17
C GLN A 267 6.81 -12.72 11.73
N LYS A 268 6.26 -13.40 12.73
CA LYS A 268 6.84 -14.64 13.23
C LYS A 268 6.72 -15.76 12.18
N ILE A 269 5.59 -15.82 11.47
CA ILE A 269 5.42 -16.72 10.33
C ILE A 269 6.42 -16.37 9.22
N GLU A 270 6.58 -15.09 8.91
CA GLU A 270 7.57 -14.60 7.94
C GLU A 270 9.00 -15.06 8.31
N ALA A 271 9.41 -14.92 9.58
CA ALA A 271 10.69 -15.43 10.08
C ALA A 271 10.83 -16.95 9.91
N ALA A 272 9.77 -17.71 10.20
CA ALA A 272 9.78 -19.17 10.02
C ALA A 272 9.94 -19.58 8.55
N LEU A 273 9.32 -18.85 7.61
CA LEU A 273 9.50 -19.08 6.19
C LEU A 273 10.95 -18.80 5.76
N TYR A 274 11.57 -17.74 6.26
CA TYR A 274 12.99 -17.49 6.01
C TYR A 274 13.88 -18.62 6.51
N LYS A 275 13.61 -19.17 7.71
CA LYS A 275 14.32 -20.35 8.25
C LYS A 275 14.18 -21.56 7.33
N VAL A 276 12.97 -21.81 6.80
CA VAL A 276 12.73 -22.91 5.86
C VAL A 276 13.54 -22.73 4.58
N GLU A 277 13.54 -21.53 4.00
CA GLU A 277 14.32 -21.23 2.79
C GLU A 277 15.83 -21.38 3.03
N TRP A 278 16.33 -20.91 4.18
CA TRP A 278 17.73 -21.09 4.56
C TRP A 278 18.10 -22.56 4.69
N THR A 279 17.30 -23.34 5.43
CA THR A 279 17.55 -24.78 5.62
C THR A 279 17.44 -25.56 4.31
N ALA A 280 16.54 -25.17 3.41
CA ALA A 280 16.45 -25.78 2.08
C ALA A 280 17.67 -25.50 1.19
N ALA A 281 18.28 -24.32 1.34
CA ALA A 281 19.45 -23.91 0.56
C ALA A 281 20.78 -24.45 1.12
N HIS A 282 20.93 -24.46 2.45
CA HIS A 282 22.22 -24.67 3.13
C HIS A 282 22.21 -25.77 4.19
N GLY A 283 21.03 -26.25 4.57
CA GLY A 283 20.87 -27.28 5.60
C GLY A 283 20.89 -28.69 5.01
N THR A 284 20.90 -29.67 5.91
CA THR A 284 20.73 -31.08 5.59
C THR A 284 19.26 -31.44 5.43
N ASP A 285 18.98 -32.53 4.72
CA ASP A 285 17.62 -33.08 4.61
C ASP A 285 16.98 -33.33 5.99
N LYS A 286 17.79 -33.79 6.95
CA LYS A 286 17.33 -34.04 8.33
C LYS A 286 16.90 -32.76 9.03
N GLU A 287 17.68 -31.68 8.91
CA GLU A 287 17.33 -30.38 9.49
C GLU A 287 16.06 -29.82 8.87
N PHE A 288 15.90 -29.94 7.55
CA PHE A 288 14.66 -29.53 6.86
C PHE A 288 13.44 -30.28 7.42
N VAL A 289 13.55 -31.61 7.57
CA VAL A 289 12.48 -32.44 8.13
C VAL A 289 12.17 -32.05 9.57
N VAL A 290 13.18 -31.83 10.41
CA VAL A 290 12.98 -31.44 11.82
C VAL A 290 12.31 -30.08 11.92
N LEU A 291 12.83 -29.08 11.21
CA LEU A 291 12.29 -27.72 11.22
C LEU A 291 10.83 -27.70 10.76
N THR A 292 10.54 -28.24 9.58
CA THR A 292 9.19 -28.22 9.02
C THR A 292 8.20 -29.06 9.83
N ASN A 293 8.63 -30.14 10.48
CA ASN A 293 7.80 -30.89 11.42
C ASN A 293 7.47 -30.10 12.69
N THR A 294 8.43 -29.34 13.22
CA THR A 294 8.18 -28.45 14.36
C THR A 294 7.18 -27.36 13.97
N LEU A 295 7.41 -26.71 12.82
CA LEU A 295 6.54 -25.62 12.35
C LEU A 295 5.11 -26.09 12.10
N ARG A 296 4.88 -27.20 11.38
CA ARG A 296 3.52 -27.70 11.10
C ARG A 296 2.75 -28.17 12.32
N LYS A 297 3.44 -28.48 13.44
CA LYS A 297 2.80 -28.87 14.71
C LYS A 297 2.57 -27.67 15.62
N GLY A 298 3.34 -26.60 15.45
CA GLY A 298 3.26 -25.37 16.21
C GLY A 298 2.75 -24.20 15.36
N LEU A 299 3.65 -23.29 15.01
CA LEU A 299 3.32 -22.00 14.41
C LEU A 299 2.48 -22.10 13.13
N LEU A 300 2.70 -23.11 12.28
CA LEU A 300 1.98 -23.30 11.03
C LEU A 300 0.87 -24.35 11.13
N LYS A 301 0.42 -24.70 12.34
CA LYS A 301 -0.53 -25.80 12.56
C LYS A 301 -1.83 -25.64 11.77
N ASN A 302 -2.34 -24.42 11.67
CA ASN A 302 -3.59 -24.08 10.99
C ASN A 302 -3.36 -23.26 9.70
N GLU A 303 -2.13 -23.22 9.20
CA GLU A 303 -1.73 -22.36 8.07
C GLU A 303 -1.65 -23.18 6.77
N ASP A 304 -2.80 -23.56 6.22
CA ASP A 304 -2.88 -24.45 5.05
C ASP A 304 -2.09 -23.91 3.85
N GLU A 305 -2.26 -22.63 3.53
CA GLU A 305 -1.55 -21.99 2.41
C GLU A 305 -0.03 -22.00 2.62
N ARG A 306 0.44 -21.74 3.84
CA ARG A 306 1.88 -21.71 4.16
C ARG A 306 2.49 -23.12 4.10
N LEU A 307 1.79 -24.12 4.64
CA LEU A 307 2.20 -25.53 4.57
C LEU A 307 2.27 -26.01 3.12
N SER A 308 1.24 -25.71 2.33
CA SER A 308 1.15 -26.01 0.91
C SER A 308 2.26 -25.31 0.11
N PHE A 309 2.52 -24.02 0.40
CA PHE A 309 3.60 -23.26 -0.20
C PHE A 309 4.97 -23.91 0.03
N ILE A 310 5.30 -24.26 1.28
CA ILE A 310 6.55 -24.94 1.63
C ILE A 310 6.67 -26.25 0.85
N ALA A 311 5.60 -27.06 0.84
CA ALA A 311 5.58 -28.35 0.16
C ALA A 311 5.84 -28.21 -1.36
N ARG A 312 5.08 -27.33 -2.03
CA ARG A 312 5.19 -27.09 -3.47
C ARG A 312 6.57 -26.60 -3.87
N ARG A 313 7.11 -25.64 -3.11
CA ARG A 313 8.40 -25.00 -3.41
C ARG A 313 9.57 -25.96 -3.29
N ASN A 314 9.51 -26.89 -2.33
CA ASN A 314 10.61 -27.80 -2.03
C ASN A 314 10.47 -29.18 -2.68
N ALA A 315 9.28 -29.61 -3.11
CA ALA A 315 9.09 -30.88 -3.80
C ALA A 315 9.63 -30.89 -5.24
N ASN A 316 9.61 -29.73 -5.91
CA ASN A 316 10.07 -29.57 -7.28
C ASN A 316 10.82 -28.23 -7.45
N ALA A 317 11.96 -28.11 -6.76
CA ALA A 317 12.76 -26.90 -6.78
C ALA A 317 13.42 -26.72 -8.15
N LYS A 318 13.09 -25.62 -8.84
CA LYS A 318 13.66 -25.25 -10.16
C LYS A 318 13.48 -26.32 -11.26
N GLY A 319 12.40 -27.11 -11.19
CA GLY A 319 12.11 -28.16 -12.17
C GLY A 319 12.80 -29.50 -11.89
N THR A 320 13.56 -29.59 -10.80
CA THR A 320 14.14 -30.85 -10.33
C THR A 320 13.32 -31.41 -9.18
N VAL A 321 12.83 -32.64 -9.34
CA VAL A 321 12.15 -33.37 -8.27
C VAL A 321 13.11 -33.58 -7.11
N ALA A 322 12.65 -33.29 -5.90
CA ALA A 322 13.45 -33.41 -4.70
C ALA A 322 13.83 -34.86 -4.39
N ASN A 323 14.89 -35.03 -3.58
CA ASN A 323 15.27 -36.34 -3.09
C ASN A 323 14.14 -37.00 -2.26
N PRO A 324 14.16 -38.33 -2.06
CA PRO A 324 13.07 -39.04 -1.38
C PRO A 324 12.78 -38.59 0.05
N VAL A 325 13.78 -38.05 0.79
CA VAL A 325 13.59 -37.59 2.17
C VAL A 325 12.77 -36.29 2.19
N ILE A 326 13.20 -35.30 1.40
CA ILE A 326 12.49 -34.02 1.27
C ILE A 326 11.10 -34.22 0.68
N LEU A 327 10.97 -35.06 -0.34
CA LEU A 327 9.68 -35.29 -1.02
C LEU A 327 8.64 -35.94 -0.09
N LYS A 328 9.06 -36.89 0.77
CA LYS A 328 8.19 -37.47 1.81
C LYS A 328 7.73 -36.43 2.82
N GLN A 329 8.60 -35.50 3.21
CA GLN A 329 8.22 -34.43 4.12
C GLN A 329 7.25 -33.45 3.47
N CYS A 330 7.49 -33.08 2.19
CA CYS A 330 6.56 -32.25 1.43
C CYS A 330 5.17 -32.89 1.33
N TYR A 331 5.10 -34.22 1.16
CA TYR A 331 3.83 -34.95 1.19
C TYR A 331 3.10 -34.81 2.53
N VAL A 332 3.81 -34.91 3.66
CA VAL A 332 3.21 -34.71 5.00
C VAL A 332 2.61 -33.31 5.13
N LEU A 333 3.34 -32.28 4.69
CA LEU A 333 2.88 -30.88 4.72
C LEU A 333 1.66 -30.67 3.81
N ALA A 334 1.72 -31.16 2.57
CA ALA A 334 0.64 -31.04 1.59
C ALA A 334 -0.64 -31.75 2.04
N LYS A 335 -0.53 -32.94 2.65
CA LYS A 335 -1.69 -33.63 3.24
C LYS A 335 -2.34 -32.81 4.35
N GLN A 336 -1.54 -32.25 5.25
CA GLN A 336 -2.08 -31.42 6.34
C GLN A 336 -2.79 -30.20 5.77
N ALA A 337 -2.24 -29.54 4.75
CA ALA A 337 -2.89 -28.42 4.07
C ALA A 337 -4.24 -28.79 3.44
N VAL A 338 -4.33 -29.94 2.76
CA VAL A 338 -5.60 -30.44 2.19
C VAL A 338 -6.63 -30.78 3.27
N VAL A 339 -6.20 -31.32 4.42
CA VAL A 339 -7.11 -31.59 5.55
C VAL A 339 -7.66 -30.29 6.13
N LEU A 340 -6.83 -29.26 6.27
CA LEU A 340 -7.25 -27.96 6.78
C LEU A 340 -8.20 -27.24 5.81
N ASN A 341 -7.95 -27.35 4.51
CA ASN A 341 -8.74 -26.69 3.48
C ASN A 341 -8.87 -27.57 2.22
N PRO A 342 -9.87 -28.47 2.17
CA PRO A 342 -10.07 -29.38 1.04
C PRO A 342 -10.61 -28.67 -0.21
N SER A 343 -11.18 -27.47 -0.05
CA SER A 343 -11.74 -26.65 -1.14
C SER A 343 -10.71 -25.74 -1.81
N SER A 344 -9.44 -25.81 -1.41
CA SER A 344 -8.36 -25.04 -2.06
C SER A 344 -7.81 -25.77 -3.29
N TYR A 345 -8.01 -25.17 -4.47
CA TYR A 345 -7.41 -25.64 -5.72
C TYR A 345 -5.89 -25.82 -5.58
N SER A 346 -5.22 -24.84 -4.97
CA SER A 346 -3.76 -24.85 -4.82
C SER A 346 -3.28 -26.00 -3.91
N ASN A 347 -4.02 -26.31 -2.84
CA ASN A 347 -3.66 -27.39 -1.92
C ASN A 347 -3.83 -28.76 -2.58
N GLN A 348 -4.96 -28.97 -3.27
CA GLN A 348 -5.23 -30.21 -4.00
C GLN A 348 -4.21 -30.43 -5.12
N GLY A 349 -3.93 -29.39 -5.92
CA GLY A 349 -2.94 -29.46 -6.99
C GLY A 349 -1.53 -29.78 -6.48
N THR A 350 -1.12 -29.14 -5.38
CA THR A 350 0.18 -29.40 -4.74
C THR A 350 0.30 -30.84 -4.24
N LEU A 351 -0.74 -31.35 -3.57
CA LEU A 351 -0.76 -32.74 -3.10
C LEU A 351 -0.68 -33.72 -4.29
N ALA A 352 -1.44 -33.47 -5.36
CA ALA A 352 -1.44 -34.30 -6.55
C ALA A 352 -0.05 -34.39 -7.20
N ASP A 353 0.63 -33.26 -7.43
CA ASP A 353 1.98 -33.21 -7.98
C ASP A 353 2.99 -33.99 -7.13
N ILE A 354 2.92 -33.84 -5.81
CA ILE A 354 3.79 -34.59 -4.89
C ILE A 354 3.47 -36.09 -4.91
N CYS A 355 2.19 -36.47 -4.96
CA CYS A 355 1.79 -37.86 -5.08
C CYS A 355 2.24 -38.48 -6.41
N ILE A 356 2.26 -37.71 -7.51
CA ILE A 356 2.85 -38.13 -8.79
C ILE A 356 4.33 -38.43 -8.62
N ALA A 357 5.10 -37.49 -8.05
CA ALA A 357 6.53 -37.67 -7.82
C ALA A 357 6.86 -38.86 -6.88
N LEU A 358 5.94 -39.23 -5.98
CA LEU A 358 6.06 -40.39 -5.08
C LEU A 358 5.48 -41.70 -5.65
N ASN A 359 5.01 -41.71 -6.89
CA ASN A 359 4.32 -42.84 -7.52
C ASN A 359 3.10 -43.36 -6.72
N LYS A 360 2.35 -42.46 -6.10
CA LYS A 360 1.13 -42.75 -5.31
C LYS A 360 -0.13 -42.58 -6.16
N LYS A 361 -0.29 -43.42 -7.20
CA LYS A 361 -1.35 -43.29 -8.22
C LYS A 361 -2.75 -42.98 -7.68
N LYS A 362 -3.23 -43.76 -6.70
CA LYS A 362 -4.58 -43.57 -6.14
C LYS A 362 -4.78 -42.18 -5.52
N GLU A 363 -3.84 -41.76 -4.68
CA GLU A 363 -3.89 -40.44 -4.03
C GLU A 363 -3.68 -39.30 -5.04
N ALA A 364 -2.79 -39.51 -6.02
CA ALA A 364 -2.55 -38.54 -7.10
C ALA A 364 -3.80 -38.26 -7.92
N VAL A 365 -4.50 -39.31 -8.37
CA VAL A 365 -5.74 -39.17 -9.16
C VAL A 365 -6.83 -38.47 -8.33
N GLN A 366 -7.02 -38.90 -7.08
CA GLN A 366 -8.03 -38.30 -6.20
C GLN A 366 -7.79 -36.79 -5.99
N ALA A 367 -6.55 -36.40 -5.66
CA ALA A 367 -6.22 -34.99 -5.46
C ALA A 367 -6.28 -34.18 -6.78
N ALA A 368 -5.87 -34.78 -7.91
CA ALA A 368 -5.93 -34.11 -9.21
C ALA A 368 -7.38 -33.87 -9.67
N GLU A 369 -8.27 -34.85 -9.48
CA GLU A 369 -9.69 -34.71 -9.82
C GLU A 369 -10.38 -33.69 -8.90
N ALA A 370 -10.04 -33.67 -7.60
CA ALA A 370 -10.51 -32.63 -6.69
C ALA A 370 -10.03 -31.23 -7.13
N ALA A 371 -8.76 -31.07 -7.49
CA ALA A 371 -8.24 -29.82 -8.04
C ALA A 371 -8.98 -29.42 -9.32
N ARG A 372 -9.26 -30.39 -10.21
CA ARG A 372 -9.98 -30.12 -11.46
C ARG A 372 -11.42 -29.69 -11.26
N GLY A 373 -12.13 -30.24 -10.28
CA GLY A 373 -13.48 -29.78 -9.92
C GLY A 373 -13.47 -28.35 -9.39
N LEU A 374 -12.49 -28.00 -8.56
CA LEU A 374 -12.34 -26.65 -8.02
C LEU A 374 -11.93 -25.62 -9.09
N ALA A 375 -11.21 -26.05 -10.14
CA ALA A 375 -10.79 -25.19 -11.24
C ALA A 375 -11.96 -24.62 -12.07
N GLU A 376 -13.17 -25.18 -11.98
CA GLU A 376 -14.35 -24.64 -12.70
C GLU A 376 -14.77 -23.26 -12.22
N LEU A 377 -14.42 -22.91 -10.98
CA LEU A 377 -14.67 -21.60 -10.39
C LEU A 377 -13.57 -20.58 -10.71
N GLU A 378 -12.56 -20.99 -11.49
CA GLU A 378 -11.34 -20.23 -11.76
C GLU A 378 -11.27 -19.77 -13.24
N THR A 379 -10.04 -19.52 -13.74
CA THR A 379 -9.82 -19.11 -15.13
C THR A 379 -9.68 -20.30 -16.09
N SER A 380 -9.94 -20.07 -17.39
CA SER A 380 -9.70 -21.08 -18.44
C SER A 380 -8.25 -21.59 -18.50
N LYS A 381 -7.29 -20.78 -18.05
CA LYS A 381 -5.89 -21.20 -17.89
C LYS A 381 -5.71 -22.22 -16.76
N ILE A 382 -6.39 -22.00 -15.63
CA ILE A 382 -6.34 -22.88 -14.47
C ILE A 382 -7.00 -24.23 -14.79
N ILE A 383 -8.12 -24.21 -15.52
CA ILE A 383 -8.78 -25.42 -16.02
C ILE A 383 -7.82 -26.30 -16.84
N LYS A 384 -7.13 -25.72 -17.82
CA LYS A 384 -6.15 -26.45 -18.65
C LYS A 384 -5.01 -27.07 -17.85
N LEU A 385 -4.52 -26.36 -16.84
CA LEU A 385 -3.47 -26.89 -15.94
C LEU A 385 -3.99 -28.06 -15.12
N ALA A 386 -5.23 -27.98 -14.63
CA ALA A 386 -5.86 -29.05 -13.88
C ALA A 386 -6.16 -30.28 -14.75
N ASP A 387 -6.59 -30.10 -16.00
CA ASP A 387 -6.77 -31.20 -16.97
C ASP A 387 -5.43 -31.93 -17.21
N ALA A 388 -4.35 -31.18 -17.42
CA ALA A 388 -3.02 -31.74 -17.60
C ALA A 388 -2.52 -32.48 -16.33
N LEU A 389 -2.83 -31.97 -15.14
CA LEU A 389 -2.52 -32.63 -13.87
C LEU A 389 -3.28 -33.97 -13.73
N VAL A 390 -4.58 -34.01 -14.06
CA VAL A 390 -5.37 -35.26 -14.06
C VAL A 390 -4.80 -36.28 -15.03
N ALA A 391 -4.44 -35.86 -16.25
CA ALA A 391 -3.84 -36.73 -17.24
C ALA A 391 -2.52 -37.34 -16.75
N ARG A 392 -1.62 -36.52 -16.17
CA ARG A 392 -0.36 -36.99 -15.57
C ARG A 392 -0.61 -37.97 -14.42
N ALA A 393 -1.58 -37.70 -13.55
CA ALA A 393 -1.90 -38.58 -12.42
C ALA A 393 -2.46 -39.94 -12.87
N LYS A 394 -3.27 -39.99 -13.93
CA LYS A 394 -3.83 -41.23 -14.48
C LYS A 394 -2.80 -42.08 -15.23
N ALA A 395 -1.76 -41.44 -15.77
CA ALA A 395 -0.71 -42.08 -16.56
C ALA A 395 0.40 -42.74 -15.73
N LEU A 396 0.48 -42.49 -14.41
CA LEU A 396 1.29 -43.30 -13.48
C LEU A 396 0.89 -44.77 -13.53
#